data_AF-A0A7C9DB37-F1
#
_entry.id   AF-A0A7C9DB37-F1
#
_cell.length_a   1.000
_cell.length_b   1.000
_cell.length_c   1.000
_cell.angle_alpha   90.00
_cell.angle_beta   90.00
_cell.angle_gamma   90.00
#
_symmetry.space_group_name_H-M   'P 1'
#
loop_
_entity.id
_entity.type
_entity.pdbx_description
1 polymer ?
#
loop_
_entity_poly.entity_id
_entity_poly.type
_entity_poly.pdbx_seq_one_letter_code
_entity_poly.pdbx_strand_id
1 'polypeptide(L)'
;SFATKITPFSSNSTTIETILDGVFETTPTGTIDAYMKRFNDFAPHRLTQLIEEKLILKDCVRCLVYDSVLPWGHDIARKFGIYGAPYFTQSCLVNLMYYQVHHGVLSAPIEEETSFGVD
;
A
#
# COMPACT_ATOMS: atom_id res chain seq x y z
N SER A 1 9.60 -1.99 18.82
CA SER A 1 8.76 -0.99 18.13
C SER A 1 9.67 -0.08 17.33
N PHE A 2 9.75 -0.23 16.01
CA PHE A 2 10.42 0.74 15.15
C PHE A 2 9.46 1.90 14.89
N ALA A 3 9.11 2.64 15.94
CA ALA A 3 8.59 3.98 15.78
C ALA A 3 9.78 4.84 15.35
N THR A 4 10.09 4.83 14.05
CA THR A 4 11.03 5.80 13.48
C THR A 4 10.43 7.17 13.75
N LYS A 5 10.94 7.88 14.76
CA LYS A 5 10.67 9.30 14.95
C LYS A 5 11.33 10.02 13.78
N ILE A 6 10.66 10.01 12.63
CA ILE A 6 11.04 10.85 11.51
C ILE A 6 10.74 12.26 11.98
N THR A 7 11.78 13.04 12.25
CA THR A 7 11.65 14.48 12.45
C THR A 7 10.97 15.05 11.20
N PRO A 8 9.97 15.94 11.34
CA PRO A 8 9.32 16.58 10.21
C PRO A 8 10.39 17.19 9.31
N PHE A 9 10.63 16.59 8.16
CA PHE A 9 11.53 17.12 7.16
C PHE A 9 10.69 17.99 6.23
N SER A 10 10.98 19.29 6.25
CA SER A 10 10.37 20.25 5.34
C SER A 10 11.49 20.90 4.53
N SER A 11 11.45 20.66 3.22
CA SER A 11 12.12 21.51 2.24
C SER A 11 11.06 22.34 1.53
N ASN A 12 11.47 23.34 0.73
CA ASN A 12 10.52 24.21 0.03
C ASN A 12 9.59 23.47 -0.95
N SER A 13 9.92 22.24 -1.36
CA SER A 13 9.18 21.46 -2.36
C SER A 13 8.74 20.07 -1.87
N THR A 14 9.08 19.68 -0.64
CA THR A 14 8.85 18.31 -0.16
C THR A 14 8.59 18.31 1.34
N THR A 15 7.47 17.68 1.70
CA THR A 15 7.05 17.48 3.09
C THR A 15 6.92 15.98 3.34
N ILE A 16 7.45 15.51 4.47
CA ILE A 16 7.28 14.13 4.91
C ILE A 16 6.20 14.08 6.00
N GLU A 17 5.17 13.28 5.76
CA GLU A 17 4.08 13.03 6.70
C GLU A 17 4.09 11.55 7.08
N THR A 18 3.76 11.24 8.33
CA THR A 18 3.65 9.85 8.80
C THR A 18 2.18 9.45 8.87
N ILE A 19 1.84 8.28 8.34
CA ILE A 19 0.53 7.64 8.55
C ILE A 19 0.70 6.43 9.45
N LEU A 20 -0.35 6.14 10.24
CA LEU A 20 -0.35 4.94 11.09
C LEU A 20 -0.57 3.69 10.23
N ASP A 21 0.25 2.67 10.47
CA ASP A 21 0.24 1.36 9.80
C ASP A 21 -0.63 0.32 10.54
N GLY A 22 -1.23 0.72 11.67
CA GLY A 22 -2.04 -0.14 12.55
C GLY A 22 -1.23 -0.91 13.59
N VAL A 23 0.10 -0.77 13.64
CA VAL A 23 0.93 -1.41 14.67
C VAL A 23 0.98 -0.55 15.93
N PHE A 24 0.58 -1.16 17.05
CA PHE A 24 0.63 -0.57 18.39
C PHE A 24 1.61 -1.34 19.27
N GLU A 25 2.03 -0.78 20.40
CA GLU A 25 2.94 -1.47 21.34
C GLU A 25 2.40 -2.82 21.82
N THR A 26 1.08 -2.96 21.90
CA THR A 26 0.37 -4.19 22.27
C THR A 26 0.18 -5.16 21.12
N THR A 27 0.60 -4.80 19.90
CA THR A 27 0.42 -5.65 18.72
C THR A 27 1.43 -6.79 18.79
N PRO A 28 0.98 -8.06 18.81
CA PRO A 28 1.89 -9.20 18.82
C PRO A 28 2.74 -9.24 17.55
N THR A 29 3.98 -9.72 17.66
CA THR A 29 4.78 -10.09 16.49
C THR A 29 4.04 -11.19 15.74
N GLY A 30 3.66 -10.91 14.49
CA GLY A 30 2.91 -11.82 13.63
C GLY A 30 3.65 -12.18 12.35
N THR A 31 3.01 -12.99 11.51
CA THR A 31 3.47 -13.24 10.14
C THR A 31 3.37 -11.97 9.30
N ILE A 32 4.07 -11.95 8.15
CA ILE A 32 3.95 -10.87 7.17
C ILE A 32 2.50 -10.69 6.72
N ASP A 33 1.73 -11.77 6.57
CA ASP A 33 0.33 -11.71 6.16
C ASP A 33 -0.55 -11.05 7.21
N ALA A 34 -0.32 -11.36 8.49
CA ALA A 34 -1.03 -10.73 9.59
C ALA A 34 -0.73 -9.22 9.68
N TYR A 35 0.52 -8.83 9.40
CA TYR A 35 0.90 -7.42 9.27
C TYR A 35 0.21 -6.77 8.07
N MET A 36 0.32 -7.36 6.88
CA MET A 36 -0.24 -6.79 5.64
C MET A 36 -1.76 -6.66 5.70
N LYS A 37 -2.46 -7.62 6.30
CA LYS A 37 -3.90 -7.51 6.54
C LYS A 37 -4.22 -6.28 7.38
N ARG A 38 -3.53 -6.11 8.50
CA ARG A 38 -3.71 -4.96 9.39
C ARG A 38 -3.36 -3.64 8.71
N PHE A 39 -2.26 -3.60 7.99
CA PHE A 39 -1.85 -2.45 7.21
C PHE A 39 -2.93 -2.03 6.22
N ASN A 40 -3.47 -2.99 5.46
CA ASN A 40 -4.55 -2.74 4.50
C ASN A 40 -5.88 -2.35 5.16
N ASP A 41 -6.13 -2.74 6.41
CA ASP A 41 -7.31 -2.30 7.16
C ASP A 41 -7.17 -0.84 7.68
N PHE A 42 -5.94 -0.39 8.00
CA PHE A 42 -5.70 0.91 8.67
C PHE A 42 -5.18 2.01 7.74
N ALA A 43 -4.14 1.72 6.95
CA ALA A 43 -3.41 2.71 6.17
C ALA A 43 -4.27 3.46 5.14
N PRO A 44 -5.21 2.81 4.41
CA PRO A 44 -6.07 3.52 3.46
C PRO A 44 -6.93 4.59 4.14
N HIS A 45 -7.43 4.29 5.33
CA HIS A 45 -8.26 5.23 6.10
C HIS A 45 -7.44 6.45 6.55
N ARG A 46 -6.20 6.23 6.98
CA ARG A 46 -5.28 7.29 7.40
C ARG A 46 -4.81 8.16 6.24
N LEU A 47 -4.47 7.55 5.10
CA LEU A 47 -4.13 8.32 3.91
C LEU A 47 -5.31 9.17 3.42
N THR A 48 -6.52 8.62 3.48
CA THR A 48 -7.74 9.34 3.13
C THR A 48 -7.93 10.60 3.99
N GLN A 49 -7.75 10.47 5.32
CA GLN A 49 -7.81 11.61 6.25
C GLN A 49 -6.74 12.66 5.93
N LEU A 50 -5.50 12.23 5.65
CA LEU A 50 -4.41 13.13 5.29
C LEU A 50 -4.72 13.93 4.01
N ILE A 51 -5.28 13.29 2.98
CA ILE A 51 -5.67 13.98 1.74
C ILE A 51 -6.79 15.00 2.02
N GLU A 52 -7.79 14.65 2.82
CA GLU A 52 -8.86 15.56 3.23
C GLU A 52 -8.31 16.80 3.93
N GLU A 53 -7.38 16.62 4.87
CA GLU A 53 -6.71 17.73 5.58
C GLU A 53 -5.93 18.65 4.62
N LYS A 54 -5.16 18.07 3.69
CA LYS A 54 -4.38 18.85 2.70
C LYS A 54 -5.30 19.65 1.77
N LEU A 55 -6.41 19.07 1.31
CA LEU A 55 -7.38 19.76 0.47
C LEU A 55 -8.07 20.93 1.22
N ILE A 56 -8.36 20.76 2.52
CA ILE A 56 -8.93 21.85 3.37
C ILE A 56 -7.95 23.01 3.52
N LEU A 57 -6.65 22.72 3.67
CA LEU A 57 -5.58 23.73 3.78
C LEU A 57 -5.31 24.48 2.46
N LYS A 58 -6.12 24.24 1.42
CA LYS A 58 -5.92 24.71 0.04
C LYS A 58 -4.60 24.25 -0.58
N ASP A 59 -4.03 23.18 -0.06
CA ASP A 59 -2.91 22.51 -0.70
C ASP A 59 -3.48 21.72 -1.89
N CYS A 60 -2.99 22.03 -3.09
CA CYS A 60 -3.58 21.52 -4.32
C CYS A 60 -3.05 20.12 -4.60
N VAL A 61 -3.62 19.11 -3.93
CA VAL A 61 -3.32 17.70 -4.24
C VAL A 61 -3.89 17.38 -5.62
N ARG A 62 -3.00 17.16 -6.59
CA ARG A 62 -3.38 16.88 -7.99
C ARG A 62 -3.22 15.42 -8.38
N CYS A 63 -2.29 14.71 -7.74
CA CYS A 63 -1.93 13.35 -8.09
C CYS A 63 -1.56 12.57 -6.83
N LEU A 64 -1.98 11.32 -6.76
CA LEU A 64 -1.51 10.33 -5.81
C LEU A 64 -0.63 9.33 -6.55
N VAL A 65 0.68 9.36 -6.25
CA VAL A 65 1.63 8.32 -6.64
C VAL A 65 1.68 7.29 -5.52
N TYR A 66 1.49 6.01 -5.84
CA TYR A 66 1.40 4.93 -4.84
C TYR A 66 2.09 3.67 -5.35
N ASP A 67 2.54 2.80 -4.46
CA ASP A 67 3.08 1.50 -4.86
C ASP A 67 1.96 0.63 -5.47
N SER A 68 2.23 0.04 -6.64
CA SER A 68 1.30 -0.84 -7.36
C SER A 68 0.78 -2.04 -6.55
N VAL A 69 1.50 -2.49 -5.52
CA VAL A 69 1.05 -3.60 -4.64
C VAL A 69 -0.03 -3.18 -3.64
N LEU A 70 -0.33 -1.88 -3.56
CA LEU A 70 -1.34 -1.28 -2.71
C LEU A 70 -2.52 -0.79 -3.56
N PRO A 71 -3.35 -1.70 -4.11
CA PRO A 71 -4.38 -1.36 -5.10
C PRO A 71 -5.41 -0.36 -4.57
N TRP A 72 -5.61 -0.30 -3.25
CA TRP A 72 -6.47 0.69 -2.60
C TRP A 72 -6.05 2.15 -2.87
N GLY A 73 -4.80 2.41 -3.26
CA GLY A 73 -4.35 3.74 -3.66
C GLY A 73 -5.11 4.27 -4.89
N HIS A 74 -5.45 3.38 -5.82
CA HIS A 74 -6.27 3.71 -6.98
C HIS A 74 -7.68 4.18 -6.58
N ASP A 75 -8.32 3.46 -5.67
CA ASP A 75 -9.67 3.78 -5.20
C ASP A 75 -9.71 5.11 -4.43
N ILE A 76 -8.67 5.39 -3.64
CA ILE A 76 -8.51 6.69 -2.95
C ILE A 76 -8.38 7.82 -3.96
N ALA A 77 -7.50 7.69 -4.97
CA ALA A 77 -7.34 8.72 -6.00
C ALA A 77 -8.67 9.01 -6.71
N ARG A 78 -9.43 7.95 -7.04
CA ARG A 78 -10.76 8.05 -7.63
C ARG A 78 -11.76 8.74 -6.70
N LYS A 79 -11.77 8.41 -5.40
CA LYS A 79 -12.65 9.04 -4.39
C LYS A 79 -12.49 10.56 -4.39
N PHE A 80 -11.26 11.06 -4.50
CA PHE A 80 -10.96 12.50 -4.46
C PHE A 80 -10.95 13.18 -5.82
N GLY A 81 -11.20 12.45 -6.91
CA GLY A 81 -11.16 13.02 -8.27
C GLY A 81 -9.77 13.52 -8.69
N ILE A 82 -8.70 12.96 -8.10
CA ILE A 82 -7.31 13.30 -8.43
C ILE A 82 -6.70 12.24 -9.35
N TYR A 83 -5.59 12.58 -10.01
CA TYR A 83 -4.87 11.60 -10.81
C TYR A 83 -4.29 10.50 -9.91
N GLY A 84 -4.39 9.24 -10.34
CA GLY A 84 -3.71 8.11 -9.69
C GLY A 84 -2.57 7.61 -10.56
N ALA A 85 -1.39 7.44 -9.98
CA ALA A 85 -0.19 6.94 -10.66
C ALA A 85 0.39 5.73 -9.91
N PRO A 86 0.10 4.49 -10.34
CA PRO A 86 0.74 3.31 -9.77
C PRO A 86 2.24 3.30 -10.12
N TYR A 87 3.08 3.14 -9.12
CA TYR A 87 4.52 3.01 -9.22
C TYR A 87 4.90 1.54 -8.98
N PHE A 88 5.50 0.91 -9.99
CA PHE A 88 5.90 -0.48 -9.92
C PHE A 88 7.34 -0.58 -9.41
N THR A 89 7.50 -0.97 -8.15
CA THR A 89 8.81 -1.15 -7.50
C THR A 89 9.55 -2.41 -7.95
N GLN A 90 8.86 -3.31 -8.65
CA GLN A 90 9.40 -4.57 -9.15
C GLN A 90 9.91 -4.45 -10.60
N SER A 91 10.75 -5.40 -11.01
CA SER A 91 11.31 -5.39 -12.37
C SER A 91 10.21 -5.53 -13.44
N CYS A 92 10.47 -4.98 -14.63
CA CYS A 92 9.53 -5.05 -15.75
C CYS A 92 9.15 -6.50 -16.11
N LEU A 93 10.07 -7.44 -15.93
CA LEU A 93 9.83 -8.86 -16.16
C LEU A 93 8.81 -9.43 -15.18
N VAL A 94 8.86 -9.06 -13.91
CA VAL A 94 7.88 -9.52 -12.91
C VAL A 94 6.49 -8.98 -13.23
N ASN A 95 6.38 -7.70 -13.61
CA ASN A 95 5.11 -7.12 -14.04
C ASN A 95 4.56 -7.78 -15.30
N LEU A 96 5.44 -8.13 -16.25
CA LEU A 96 5.05 -8.91 -17.43
C LEU A 96 4.51 -10.28 -17.03
N MET A 97 5.17 -10.99 -16.10
CA MET A 97 4.66 -12.27 -15.61
C MET A 97 3.28 -12.12 -14.95
N TYR A 98 3.09 -11.12 -14.08
CA TYR A 98 1.77 -10.83 -13.50
C TYR A 98 0.71 -10.56 -14.56
N TYR A 99 1.05 -9.79 -15.60
CA TYR A 99 0.15 -9.55 -16.72
C TYR A 99 -0.23 -10.84 -17.45
N GLN A 100 0.75 -11.69 -17.78
CA GLN A 100 0.50 -12.97 -18.45
C GLN A 100 -0.36 -13.92 -17.60
N VAL A 101 -0.14 -13.95 -16.28
CA VAL A 101 -0.96 -14.73 -15.33
C VAL A 101 -2.38 -14.19 -15.25
N HIS A 102 -2.55 -12.87 -15.09
CA HIS A 102 -3.85 -12.22 -15.02
C HIS A 102 -4.69 -12.45 -16.29
N HIS A 103 -4.05 -12.53 -17.45
CA HIS A 103 -4.70 -12.84 -18.73
C HIS A 103 -4.82 -14.34 -19.04
N GLY A 104 -4.39 -15.22 -18.13
CA GLY A 104 -4.50 -16.68 -18.29
C GLY A 104 -3.56 -17.27 -19.35
N VAL A 105 -2.56 -16.52 -19.82
CA VAL A 105 -1.53 -17.02 -20.75
C VAL A 105 -0.53 -17.91 -20.04
N LEU A 106 -0.19 -17.56 -18.79
CA LEU A 106 0.60 -18.39 -17.89
C LEU A 106 -0.27 -18.83 -16.70
N SER A 107 -0.11 -20.06 -16.25
CA SER A 107 -0.68 -20.52 -14.98
C SER A 107 0.18 -20.02 -13.82
N ALA A 108 -0.45 -19.65 -12.71
CA ALA A 108 0.28 -19.35 -11.49
C ALA A 108 0.96 -20.64 -10.97
N PRO A 109 2.24 -20.60 -10.56
CA PRO A 109 2.90 -21.74 -9.95
C PRO A 109 2.44 -21.85 -8.50
N ILE A 110 1.20 -22.30 -8.29
CA ILE A 110 0.67 -22.60 -6.97
C ILE A 110 0.54 -24.12 -6.92
N GLU A 111 1.49 -24.78 -6.27
CA GLU A 111 1.27 -26.14 -5.80
C GLU A 111 0.22 -26.03 -4.69
N GLU A 112 -0.96 -26.62 -4.90
CA GLU A 112 -1.89 -26.84 -3.80
C GLU A 112 -1.15 -27.71 -2.78
N GLU A 113 -0.94 -27.19 -1.56
CA GLU A 113 -0.49 -27.99 -0.43
C GLU A 113 -1.58 -29.04 -0.17
N THR A 114 -1.50 -30.17 -0.85
CA THR A 114 -2.29 -31.34 -0.52
C THR A 114 -1.83 -31.80 0.85
N SER A 115 -2.62 -31.53 1.88
CA SER A 115 -2.40 -32.08 3.21
C SER A 115 -2.31 -33.60 3.08
N PHE A 116 -1.11 -34.15 3.19
CA PHE A 116 -0.94 -35.59 3.40
C PHE A 116 -1.56 -35.90 4.76
N GLY A 117 -2.78 -36.43 4.73
CA GLY A 117 -3.36 -37.09 5.89
C GLY A 117 -2.39 -38.17 6.34
N VAL A 118 -1.90 -38.04 7.57
CA VAL A 118 -1.18 -39.11 8.24
C VAL A 118 -2.26 -39.95 8.92
N ASP A 119 -2.54 -41.11 8.33
CA ASP A 119 -3.17 -42.24 9.02
C ASP A 119 -2.28 -42.75 10.16
#